data_AF-A0A6V7VB64-F1
#
_entry.id   AF-A0A6V7VB64-F1
#
_cell.length_a   1.000
_cell.length_b   1.000
_cell.length_c   1.000
_cell.angle_alpha   90.00
_cell.angle_beta   90.00
_cell.angle_gamma   90.00
#
_symmetry.space_group_name_H-M   'P 1'
#
loop_
_entity.id
_entity.type
_entity.pdbx_description
1 polymer ?
#
loop_
_entity_poly.entity_id
_entity_poly.type
_entity_poly.pdbx_seq_one_letter_code
_entity_poly.pdbx_strand_id
1 'polypeptide(L)'
;MNESLSNTDLESKENIRIDDLIKFHKEFIKILQIKFNEEREKNVNLEKKNNSLENELNETKKSKNCPRCRAPAALTDIKQLFVEEAGDSSDDSSDEFTESKSQINFVEIKNKWKEIDSGYSMCCTNNCINTENPNGNCVKGYGYGNIIDDENIKYINCLEGKCFDQYITVYAENSFKAPQNSFNYSLYYFEVKCKFEREKSSVWMNIGLKNLNTNKYIYYYANNAKIYNEKDEAFNVSITWRNNDYFGCGLVYPPTNMTDKFPYVFFTQNGKKLGKRYY
;
A
#
# COMPACT_ATOMS: atom_id res chain seq x y z
N MET A 1 1.09 84.90 36.40
CA MET A 1 2.46 84.60 35.95
C MET A 1 2.34 83.43 34.99
N ASN A 2 2.47 83.71 33.69
CA ASN A 2 2.47 82.68 32.65
C ASN A 2 3.92 82.25 32.44
N GLU A 3 4.28 81.06 32.90
CA GLU A 3 5.56 80.44 32.57
C GLU A 3 5.51 79.93 31.13
N SER A 4 6.21 80.66 30.26
CA SER A 4 6.50 80.20 28.90
C SER A 4 7.49 79.05 28.98
N LEU A 5 6.99 77.81 28.88
CA LEU A 5 7.82 76.64 28.60
C LEU A 5 8.50 76.83 27.24
N SER A 6 9.83 76.93 27.24
CA SER A 6 10.62 77.12 26.03
C SER A 6 10.53 75.89 25.13
N ASN A 7 10.22 76.10 23.85
CA ASN A 7 10.10 75.06 22.81
C ASN A 7 11.34 74.16 22.63
N THR A 8 12.48 74.50 23.22
CA THR A 8 13.72 73.73 23.14
C THR A 8 13.70 72.40 23.90
N ASP A 9 12.80 72.20 24.86
CA ASP A 9 12.70 70.94 25.62
C ASP A 9 11.81 69.87 24.97
N LEU A 10 11.04 70.21 23.92
CA LEU A 10 10.27 69.23 23.16
C LEU A 10 11.09 68.55 22.05
N GLU A 11 12.01 69.26 21.41
CA GLU A 11 12.85 68.70 20.32
C GLU A 11 13.89 67.68 20.82
N SER A 12 14.28 67.73 22.10
CA SER A 12 15.26 66.79 22.66
C SER A 12 14.66 65.40 22.99
N LYS A 13 13.33 65.29 23.14
CA LYS A 13 12.66 64.01 23.45
C LYS A 13 12.30 63.19 22.20
N GLU A 14 12.22 63.80 21.02
CA GLU A 14 11.93 63.07 19.77
C GLU A 14 13.17 62.42 19.16
N ASN A 15 14.36 63.01 19.32
CA ASN A 15 15.60 62.46 18.73
C ASN A 15 16.05 61.14 19.36
N ILE A 16 15.74 60.88 20.64
CA ILE A 16 16.10 59.63 21.32
C ILE A 16 15.35 58.41 20.73
N ARG A 17 14.22 58.61 20.05
CA ARG A 17 13.45 57.50 19.45
C ARG A 17 14.02 57.00 18.11
N ILE A 18 14.79 57.81 17.40
CA ILE A 18 15.28 57.46 16.05
C ILE A 18 16.48 56.50 16.13
N ASP A 19 17.43 56.75 17.04
CA ASP A 19 18.61 55.90 17.19
C ASP A 19 18.26 54.48 17.67
N ASP A 20 17.31 54.36 18.59
CA ASP A 20 16.79 53.07 19.06
C ASP A 20 16.08 52.31 17.93
N LEU A 21 15.33 53.02 17.09
CA LEU A 21 14.67 52.44 15.91
C LEU A 21 15.71 51.95 14.89
N ILE A 22 16.76 52.73 14.62
CA ILE A 22 17.86 52.34 13.72
C ILE A 22 18.58 51.11 14.27
N LYS A 23 18.85 51.09 15.59
CA LYS A 23 19.49 49.95 16.26
C LYS A 23 18.63 48.69 16.15
N PHE A 24 17.32 48.79 16.39
CA PHE A 24 16.38 47.69 16.22
C PHE A 24 16.37 47.15 14.79
N HIS A 25 16.32 48.03 13.78
CA HIS A 25 16.33 47.61 12.37
C HIS A 25 17.64 46.89 12.00
N LYS A 26 18.79 47.35 12.51
CA LYS A 26 20.08 46.67 12.27
C LYS A 26 20.12 45.26 12.85
N GLU A 27 19.63 45.08 14.08
CA GLU A 27 19.54 43.75 14.70
C GLU A 27 18.54 42.85 13.98
N PHE A 28 17.40 43.40 13.57
CA PHE A 28 16.40 42.64 12.80
C PHE A 28 16.95 42.17 11.45
N ILE A 29 17.65 43.02 10.71
CA ILE A 29 18.30 42.65 9.44
C ILE A 29 19.34 41.55 9.67
N LYS A 30 20.12 41.63 10.75
CA LYS A 30 21.11 40.61 11.10
C LYS A 30 20.46 39.25 11.37
N ILE A 31 19.33 39.23 12.08
CA ILE A 31 18.56 38.00 12.32
C ILE A 31 18.02 37.42 11.00
N LEU A 32 17.51 38.26 10.09
CA LEU A 32 17.03 37.81 8.78
C LEU A 32 18.16 37.22 7.93
N GLN A 33 19.34 37.82 7.94
CA GLN A 33 20.52 37.30 7.22
C GLN A 33 20.95 35.93 7.74
N ILE A 34 20.93 35.72 9.06
CA ILE A 34 21.24 34.42 9.67
C ILE A 34 20.23 33.36 9.20
N LYS A 35 18.93 33.64 9.32
CA LYS A 35 17.87 32.71 8.89
C LYS A 35 17.94 32.39 7.40
N PHE A 36 18.25 33.38 6.57
CA PHE A 36 18.42 33.19 5.13
C PHE A 36 19.60 32.25 4.80
N ASN A 37 20.73 32.41 5.50
CA ASN A 37 21.89 31.54 5.32
C ASN A 37 21.62 30.10 5.81
N GLU A 38 20.96 29.93 6.95
CA GLU A 38 20.55 28.60 7.44
C GLU A 38 19.65 27.87 6.44
N GLU A 39 18.68 28.55 5.85
CA GLU A 39 17.77 27.95 4.87
C GLU A 39 18.48 27.63 3.55
N ARG A 40 19.43 28.49 3.14
CA ARG A 40 20.29 28.22 1.98
C ARG A 40 21.15 26.96 2.17
N GLU A 41 21.72 26.76 3.37
CA GLU A 41 22.50 25.55 3.67
C GLU A 41 21.63 24.28 3.66
N LYS A 42 20.40 24.34 4.19
CA LYS A 42 19.45 23.22 4.09
C LYS A 42 19.15 22.86 2.64
N ASN A 43 18.94 23.85 1.76
CA ASN A 43 18.68 23.62 0.35
C ASN A 43 19.87 22.96 -0.36
N VAL A 44 21.10 23.39 -0.08
CA VAL A 44 22.32 22.76 -0.61
C VAL A 44 22.44 21.29 -0.16
N ASN A 45 22.09 21.00 1.10
CA ASN A 45 22.12 19.62 1.61
C ASN A 45 21.02 18.74 0.99
N LEU A 46 19.83 19.29 0.74
CA LEU A 46 18.76 18.59 0.03
C LEU A 46 19.15 18.26 -1.42
N GLU A 47 19.77 19.20 -2.12
CA GLU A 47 20.24 19.01 -3.49
C GLU A 47 21.30 17.90 -3.57
N LYS A 48 22.26 17.87 -2.63
CA LYS A 48 23.24 16.77 -2.51
C LYS A 48 22.56 15.41 -2.28
N LYS A 49 21.54 15.35 -1.42
CA LYS A 49 20.80 14.12 -1.13
C LYS A 49 20.02 13.64 -2.36
N ASN A 50 19.40 14.55 -3.10
CA ASN A 50 18.69 14.22 -4.34
C ASN A 50 19.64 13.65 -5.40
N ASN A 51 20.80 14.28 -5.59
CA ASN A 51 21.82 13.79 -6.52
C ASN A 51 22.35 12.40 -6.13
N SER A 52 22.50 12.12 -4.82
CA SER A 52 22.87 10.79 -4.32
C SER A 52 21.82 9.73 -4.65
N LEU A 53 20.54 10.03 -4.39
CA LEU A 53 19.43 9.12 -4.67
C LEU A 53 19.26 8.85 -6.17
N GLU A 54 19.49 9.86 -7.00
CA GLU A 54 19.43 9.71 -8.46
C GLU A 54 20.54 8.79 -8.99
N ASN A 55 21.74 8.87 -8.40
CA ASN A 55 22.84 7.95 -8.71
C ASN A 55 22.51 6.51 -8.29
N GLU A 56 22.01 6.30 -7.06
CA GLU A 56 21.58 4.97 -6.59
C GLU A 56 20.47 4.37 -7.49
N LEU A 57 19.52 5.19 -7.90
CA LEU A 57 18.45 4.77 -8.81
C LEU A 57 19.00 4.33 -10.17
N ASN A 58 19.98 5.07 -10.70
CA ASN A 58 20.61 4.76 -11.98
C ASN A 58 21.48 3.50 -11.92
N GLU A 59 22.19 3.24 -10.81
CA GLU A 59 22.88 1.98 -10.58
C GLU A 59 21.90 0.80 -10.50
N THR A 60 20.78 1.00 -9.80
CA THR A 60 19.73 -0.01 -9.69
C THR A 60 19.08 -0.32 -11.04
N LYS A 61 18.95 0.67 -11.93
CA LYS A 61 18.46 0.47 -13.31
C LYS A 61 19.47 -0.30 -14.17
N LYS A 62 20.77 -0.03 -14.05
CA LYS A 62 21.82 -0.76 -14.79
C LYS A 62 21.92 -2.23 -14.39
N SER A 63 21.57 -2.57 -13.15
CA SER A 63 21.48 -3.95 -12.62
C SER A 63 20.26 -4.76 -13.18
N LYS A 64 19.35 -4.14 -13.95
CA LYS A 64 18.10 -4.80 -14.42
C LYS A 64 18.15 -5.36 -15.85
N ASN A 65 19.28 -5.34 -16.56
CA ASN A 65 19.38 -5.86 -17.93
C ASN A 65 19.55 -7.39 -18.01
N CYS A 66 18.67 -8.16 -17.36
CA CYS A 66 18.42 -9.56 -17.75
C CYS A 66 16.94 -9.70 -18.15
N PRO A 67 16.63 -9.64 -19.46
CA PRO A 67 15.25 -9.69 -19.96
C PRO A 67 14.53 -11.03 -19.75
N ARG A 68 15.20 -12.06 -19.20
CA ARG A 68 14.68 -13.44 -19.15
C ARG A 68 14.62 -14.09 -17.76
N CYS A 69 15.11 -13.44 -16.70
CA CYS A 69 15.20 -14.08 -15.40
C CYS A 69 14.79 -13.13 -14.26
N ARG A 70 13.50 -12.78 -14.15
CA ARG A 70 12.94 -12.30 -12.88
C ARG A 70 11.56 -12.87 -12.67
N ALA A 71 11.52 -14.05 -12.07
CA ALA A 71 10.55 -14.25 -11.00
C ALA A 71 10.85 -13.19 -9.92
N PRO A 72 9.88 -12.38 -9.47
CA PRO A 72 10.05 -11.50 -8.31
C PRO A 72 10.64 -12.30 -7.13
N ALA A 73 11.44 -11.68 -6.25
CA ALA A 73 11.99 -12.36 -5.07
C ALA A 73 10.90 -13.09 -4.25
N ALA A 74 9.68 -12.54 -4.24
CA ALA A 74 8.50 -13.16 -3.66
C ALA A 74 8.16 -14.55 -4.27
N LEU A 75 8.38 -14.77 -5.57
CA LEU A 75 8.12 -16.07 -6.20
C LEU A 75 9.04 -17.17 -5.68
N THR A 76 10.29 -16.86 -5.33
CA THR A 76 11.22 -17.86 -4.80
C THR A 76 10.77 -18.31 -3.41
N ASP A 77 10.32 -17.38 -2.57
CA ASP A 77 9.79 -17.70 -1.23
C ASP A 77 8.48 -18.50 -1.35
N ILE A 78 7.61 -18.17 -2.31
CA ILE A 78 6.36 -18.90 -2.57
C ILE A 78 6.64 -20.33 -3.07
N LYS A 79 7.68 -20.52 -3.90
CA LYS A 79 8.11 -21.87 -4.30
C LYS A 79 8.46 -22.71 -3.09
N GLN A 80 9.26 -22.17 -2.18
CA GLN A 80 9.69 -22.89 -1.00
C GLN A 80 8.51 -23.24 -0.09
N LEU A 81 7.58 -22.29 0.11
CA LEU A 81 6.34 -22.54 0.84
C LEU A 81 5.53 -23.68 0.23
N PHE A 82 5.41 -23.75 -1.10
CA PHE A 82 4.61 -24.80 -1.74
C PHE A 82 5.26 -26.19 -1.65
N VAL A 83 6.59 -26.27 -1.67
CA VAL A 83 7.33 -27.54 -1.53
C VAL A 83 7.20 -28.10 -0.12
N GLU A 84 7.35 -27.26 0.90
CA GLU A 84 7.17 -27.66 2.31
C GLU A 84 5.77 -28.23 2.57
N GLU A 85 4.74 -27.69 1.90
CA GLU A 85 3.37 -28.16 2.09
C GLU A 85 3.04 -29.48 1.39
N ALA A 86 3.76 -29.83 0.32
CA ALA A 86 3.59 -31.10 -0.37
C ALA A 86 4.31 -32.26 0.35
N GLY A 87 5.33 -31.97 1.15
CA GLY A 87 6.20 -32.97 1.80
C GLY A 87 5.76 -33.44 3.20
N ASP A 88 4.75 -32.81 3.81
CA ASP A 88 4.35 -33.09 5.21
C ASP A 88 3.47 -34.36 5.36
N SER A 89 3.63 -35.36 4.49
CA SER A 89 3.06 -36.69 4.71
C SER A 89 3.96 -37.46 5.68
N SER A 90 3.57 -37.44 6.95
CA SER A 90 4.17 -38.21 8.03
C SER A 90 4.05 -39.72 7.76
N ASP A 91 5.07 -40.32 7.16
CA ASP A 91 5.33 -41.75 7.27
C ASP A 91 6.83 -41.94 7.56
N ASP A 92 7.12 -42.42 8.77
CA ASP A 92 8.44 -42.70 9.35
C ASP A 92 9.12 -43.93 8.68
N SER A 93 9.16 -43.98 7.35
CA SER A 93 9.94 -44.98 6.62
C SER A 93 11.25 -44.38 6.13
N SER A 94 12.33 -44.72 6.82
CA SER A 94 13.71 -44.28 6.57
C SER A 94 14.34 -44.94 5.32
N ASP A 95 13.62 -44.98 4.21
CA ASP A 95 14.18 -45.37 2.92
C ASP A 95 14.67 -44.12 2.18
N GLU A 96 15.88 -44.23 1.60
CA GLU A 96 16.55 -43.23 0.77
C GLU A 96 15.62 -42.65 -0.31
N PHE A 97 14.87 -41.61 0.06
CA PHE A 97 14.11 -40.80 -0.88
C PHE A 97 15.11 -39.98 -1.68
N THR A 98 15.42 -40.48 -2.87
CA THR A 98 15.95 -39.66 -3.96
C THR A 98 15.09 -38.40 -4.04
N GLU A 99 15.71 -37.23 -3.83
CA GLU A 99 15.07 -35.91 -4.00
C GLU A 99 14.44 -35.84 -5.40
N SER A 100 13.18 -36.26 -5.49
CA SER A 100 12.40 -36.05 -6.70
C SER A 100 12.20 -34.55 -6.76
N LYS A 101 13.02 -33.88 -7.57
CA LYS A 101 12.93 -32.43 -7.80
C LYS A 101 11.52 -32.15 -8.29
N SER A 102 10.67 -31.64 -7.41
CA SER A 102 9.32 -31.23 -7.77
C SER A 102 9.44 -30.14 -8.83
N GLN A 103 8.94 -30.45 -10.04
CA GLN A 103 8.97 -29.50 -11.14
C GLN A 103 7.82 -28.51 -10.95
N ILE A 104 8.14 -27.31 -10.45
CA ILE A 104 7.16 -26.24 -10.28
C ILE A 104 7.10 -25.40 -11.55
N ASN A 105 5.95 -25.41 -12.22
CA ASN A 105 5.70 -24.61 -13.40
C ASN A 105 4.87 -23.37 -13.01
N PHE A 106 5.38 -22.18 -13.31
CA PHE A 106 4.67 -20.91 -13.10
C PHE A 106 4.15 -20.41 -14.44
N VAL A 107 2.85 -20.12 -14.47
CA VAL A 107 2.21 -19.45 -15.59
C VAL A 107 1.70 -18.12 -15.08
N GLU A 108 2.25 -17.03 -15.61
CA GLU A 108 1.70 -15.71 -15.36
C GLU A 108 0.43 -15.55 -16.17
N ILE A 109 -0.68 -15.30 -15.48
CA ILE A 109 -1.97 -14.99 -16.11
C ILE A 109 -2.26 -13.53 -15.80
N LYS A 110 -2.22 -12.69 -16.84
CA LYS A 110 -2.60 -11.28 -16.70
C LYS A 110 -4.08 -11.22 -16.30
N ASN A 111 -4.36 -10.52 -15.21
CA ASN A 111 -5.72 -10.27 -14.73
C ASN A 111 -5.86 -8.78 -14.43
N LYS A 112 -6.91 -8.17 -14.97
CA LYS A 112 -7.18 -6.73 -14.84
C LYS A 112 -8.15 -6.47 -13.69
N TRP A 113 -8.16 -5.26 -13.15
CA TRP A 113 -9.27 -4.80 -12.30
C TRP A 113 -10.48 -4.52 -13.19
N LYS A 114 -11.67 -5.01 -12.80
CA LYS A 114 -12.87 -4.94 -13.66
C LYS A 114 -14.07 -4.25 -13.04
N GLU A 115 -14.30 -4.48 -11.75
CA GLU A 115 -15.54 -4.06 -11.12
C GLU A 115 -15.22 -3.35 -9.82
N ILE A 116 -15.79 -2.16 -9.65
CA ILE A 116 -15.78 -1.44 -8.38
C ILE A 116 -17.17 -1.62 -7.78
N ASP A 117 -17.27 -2.38 -6.70
CA ASP A 117 -18.49 -2.55 -5.91
C ASP A 117 -18.42 -1.68 -4.67
N SER A 118 -19.31 -0.70 -4.61
CA SER A 118 -19.54 0.15 -3.45
C SER A 118 -20.69 -0.44 -2.61
N GLY A 119 -20.46 -1.61 -2.00
CA GLY A 119 -21.49 -2.52 -1.49
C GLY A 119 -22.63 -1.95 -0.62
N TYR A 120 -22.54 -0.71 -0.12
CA TYR A 120 -23.62 -0.03 0.59
C TYR A 120 -23.82 1.45 0.20
N SER A 121 -23.08 1.97 -0.79
CA SER A 121 -22.92 3.42 -0.91
C SER A 121 -23.20 4.00 -2.29
N MET A 122 -23.93 5.10 -2.25
CA MET A 122 -24.41 5.89 -3.38
C MET A 122 -23.29 6.68 -4.08
N CYS A 123 -22.17 6.08 -4.49
CA CYS A 123 -21.52 6.64 -5.69
C CYS A 123 -22.47 6.31 -6.85
N CYS A 124 -23.19 7.34 -7.25
CA CYS A 124 -24.55 7.29 -7.77
C CYS A 124 -24.67 6.47 -9.06
N THR A 125 -25.78 5.72 -9.17
CA THR A 125 -26.41 5.19 -10.40
C THR A 125 -25.58 5.35 -11.68
N ASN A 126 -24.94 4.27 -12.14
CA ASN A 126 -24.26 4.05 -13.43
C ASN A 126 -23.23 5.09 -13.92
N ASN A 127 -23.07 6.25 -13.27
CA ASN A 127 -22.34 7.40 -13.81
C ASN A 127 -21.19 7.88 -12.91
N CYS A 128 -21.08 7.39 -11.67
CA CYS A 128 -20.03 7.78 -10.74
C CYS A 128 -18.93 6.71 -10.72
N ILE A 129 -18.01 6.79 -11.67
CA ILE A 129 -16.75 6.04 -11.73
C ILE A 129 -16.93 4.53 -11.81
N ASN A 130 -16.70 4.01 -13.01
CA ASN A 130 -16.68 2.58 -13.30
C ASN A 130 -15.54 2.30 -14.28
N THR A 131 -15.41 1.04 -14.72
CA THR A 131 -14.38 0.67 -15.69
C THR A 131 -14.50 1.36 -17.05
N GLU A 132 -15.70 1.79 -17.43
CA GLU A 132 -15.94 2.53 -18.67
C GLU A 132 -15.71 4.06 -18.51
N ASN A 133 -15.73 4.56 -17.27
CA ASN A 133 -15.54 5.97 -16.92
C ASN A 133 -14.66 6.15 -15.67
N PRO A 134 -13.35 5.83 -15.73
CA PRO A 134 -12.46 5.89 -14.57
C PRO A 134 -12.23 7.32 -14.04
N ASN A 135 -12.45 8.33 -14.89
CA ASN A 135 -12.27 9.74 -14.56
C ASN A 135 -13.58 10.45 -14.14
N GLY A 136 -14.64 9.70 -13.83
CA GLY A 136 -15.88 10.29 -13.31
C GLY A 136 -15.66 11.02 -11.98
N ASN A 137 -16.59 11.89 -11.61
CA ASN A 137 -16.64 12.49 -10.28
C ASN A 137 -17.82 11.89 -9.52
N CYS A 138 -17.62 11.50 -8.26
CA CYS A 138 -18.76 11.08 -7.43
C CYS A 138 -19.62 12.32 -7.12
N VAL A 139 -20.92 12.28 -7.48
CA VAL A 139 -21.85 13.44 -7.55
C VAL A 139 -21.97 14.23 -6.24
N LYS A 140 -21.58 13.67 -5.09
CA LYS A 140 -21.65 14.30 -3.77
C LYS A 140 -20.29 14.53 -3.10
N GLY A 141 -19.19 14.35 -3.82
CA GLY A 141 -17.83 14.56 -3.31
C GLY A 141 -17.29 13.48 -2.36
N TYR A 142 -18.03 12.38 -2.14
CA TYR A 142 -17.57 11.23 -1.34
C TYR A 142 -16.24 10.67 -1.86
N GLY A 143 -15.48 10.03 -0.95
CA GLY A 143 -14.27 9.33 -1.34
C GLY A 143 -14.57 8.19 -2.33
N TYR A 144 -13.69 7.97 -3.30
CA TYR A 144 -13.91 7.03 -4.39
C TYR A 144 -12.64 6.30 -4.83
N GLY A 145 -12.81 5.14 -5.46
CA GLY A 145 -11.72 4.40 -6.10
C GLY A 145 -11.57 4.77 -7.56
N ASN A 146 -10.34 5.02 -8.00
CA ASN A 146 -9.98 5.20 -9.40
C ASN A 146 -9.09 4.04 -9.86
N ILE A 147 -9.49 3.35 -10.94
CA ILE A 147 -8.65 2.35 -11.61
C ILE A 147 -7.83 3.06 -12.68
N ILE A 148 -6.51 2.92 -12.62
CA ILE A 148 -5.55 3.55 -13.52
C ILE A 148 -4.87 2.45 -14.33
N ASP A 149 -5.03 2.50 -15.65
CA ASP A 149 -4.44 1.59 -16.63
C ASP A 149 -4.71 0.10 -16.35
N ASP A 150 -5.90 -0.24 -15.83
CA ASP A 150 -6.32 -1.60 -15.47
C ASP A 150 -5.46 -2.33 -14.40
N GLU A 151 -4.40 -1.69 -13.89
CA GLU A 151 -3.38 -2.31 -13.02
C GLU A 151 -3.29 -1.67 -11.64
N ASN A 152 -3.53 -0.36 -11.55
CA ASN A 152 -3.37 0.41 -10.31
C ASN A 152 -4.72 0.87 -9.79
N ILE A 153 -4.86 0.93 -8.47
CA ILE A 153 -6.04 1.49 -7.82
C ILE A 153 -5.59 2.64 -6.93
N LYS A 154 -6.19 3.81 -7.10
CA LYS A 154 -6.00 4.97 -6.23
C LYS A 154 -7.31 5.30 -5.53
N TYR A 155 -7.30 5.30 -4.20
CA TYR A 155 -8.38 5.88 -3.42
C TYR A 155 -8.19 7.40 -3.35
N ILE A 156 -9.24 8.14 -3.72
CA ILE A 156 -9.30 9.60 -3.61
C ILE A 156 -10.23 9.90 -2.44
N ASN A 157 -9.70 10.46 -1.35
CA ASN A 157 -10.50 10.84 -0.19
C ASN A 157 -11.45 11.99 -0.52
N CYS A 158 -12.54 12.03 0.23
CA CYS A 158 -13.41 13.19 0.34
C CYS A 158 -12.64 14.43 0.86
N LEU A 159 -13.13 15.62 0.48
CA LEU A 159 -12.68 16.89 1.05
C LEU A 159 -13.10 17.02 2.52
N GLU A 160 -12.13 17.33 3.39
CA GLU A 160 -12.34 17.45 4.82
C GLU A 160 -13.54 18.35 5.17
N GLY A 161 -14.45 17.83 6.01
CA GLY A 161 -15.65 18.53 6.46
C GLY A 161 -16.81 18.62 5.45
N LYS A 162 -16.68 18.08 4.23
CA LYS A 162 -17.75 18.17 3.20
C LYS A 162 -18.53 16.88 3.00
N CYS A 163 -17.94 15.73 3.34
CA CYS A 163 -18.49 14.39 3.08
C CYS A 163 -17.75 13.35 3.93
N PHE A 164 -18.05 12.07 3.71
CA PHE A 164 -17.40 10.95 4.41
C PHE A 164 -16.70 10.03 3.41
N ASP A 165 -15.56 9.48 3.82
CA ASP A 165 -14.90 8.40 3.08
C ASP A 165 -15.74 7.11 3.21
N GLN A 166 -15.80 6.35 2.11
CA GLN A 166 -16.57 5.12 2.03
C GLN A 166 -15.70 3.94 1.59
N TYR A 167 -16.10 2.74 1.99
CA TYR A 167 -15.47 1.52 1.53
C TYR A 167 -15.72 1.32 0.04
N ILE A 168 -14.68 0.93 -0.66
CA ILE A 168 -14.75 0.44 -2.04
C ILE A 168 -14.24 -0.99 -2.06
N THR A 169 -14.85 -1.83 -2.87
CA THR A 169 -14.35 -3.17 -3.18
C THR A 169 -14.00 -3.19 -4.66
N VAL A 170 -12.84 -3.73 -5.00
CA VAL A 170 -12.43 -3.89 -6.41
C VAL A 170 -12.24 -5.37 -6.69
N TYR A 171 -12.88 -5.86 -7.74
CA TYR A 171 -12.78 -7.24 -8.19
C TYR A 171 -11.92 -7.34 -9.46
N ALA A 172 -11.17 -8.42 -9.54
CA ALA A 172 -10.45 -8.78 -10.75
C ALA A 172 -11.40 -9.30 -11.84
N GLU A 173 -11.02 -9.17 -13.10
CA GLU A 173 -11.81 -9.58 -14.26
C GLU A 173 -12.12 -11.08 -14.27
N ASN A 174 -11.12 -11.89 -13.94
CA ASN A 174 -11.21 -13.34 -14.00
C ASN A 174 -11.25 -13.92 -12.59
N SER A 175 -12.24 -14.78 -12.34
CA SER A 175 -12.31 -15.64 -11.16
C SER A 175 -11.28 -16.77 -11.22
N PHE A 176 -10.73 -17.17 -10.07
CA PHE A 176 -10.00 -18.43 -9.97
C PHE A 176 -10.97 -19.60 -10.08
N LYS A 177 -10.67 -20.54 -10.97
CA LYS A 177 -11.47 -21.73 -11.20
C LYS A 177 -10.67 -22.95 -10.79
N ALA A 178 -11.30 -23.86 -10.04
CA ALA A 178 -10.68 -25.14 -9.73
C ALA A 178 -10.28 -25.84 -11.03
N PRO A 179 -9.05 -26.35 -11.15
CA PRO A 179 -8.64 -27.11 -12.32
C PRO A 179 -9.45 -28.42 -12.38
N GLN A 180 -9.88 -28.79 -13.59
CA GLN A 180 -10.55 -30.08 -13.82
C GLN A 180 -9.49 -31.16 -14.05
N ASN A 181 -9.67 -32.34 -13.44
CA ASN A 181 -8.81 -33.50 -13.63
C ASN A 181 -7.33 -33.23 -13.32
N SER A 182 -7.04 -32.45 -12.27
CA SER A 182 -5.67 -32.17 -11.87
C SER A 182 -5.09 -33.31 -11.06
N PHE A 183 -3.97 -33.86 -11.51
CA PHE A 183 -3.18 -34.84 -10.76
C PHE A 183 -2.19 -34.18 -9.79
N ASN A 184 -1.99 -32.86 -9.93
CA ASN A 184 -1.07 -32.08 -9.12
C ASN A 184 -1.82 -31.03 -8.30
N TYR A 185 -1.16 -30.53 -7.26
CA TYR A 185 -1.61 -29.31 -6.62
C TYR A 185 -1.56 -28.15 -7.60
N SER A 186 -2.53 -27.25 -7.50
CA SER A 186 -2.58 -26.01 -8.27
C SER A 186 -2.64 -24.82 -7.35
N LEU A 187 -1.84 -23.79 -7.63
CA LEU A 187 -1.77 -22.55 -6.89
C LEU A 187 -2.23 -21.39 -7.77
N TYR A 188 -3.24 -20.67 -7.31
CA TYR A 188 -3.54 -19.33 -7.78
C TYR A 188 -3.01 -18.32 -6.78
N TYR A 189 -2.28 -17.31 -7.24
CA TYR A 189 -1.64 -16.34 -6.36
C TYR A 189 -1.66 -14.95 -6.98
N PHE A 190 -1.93 -13.94 -6.18
CA PHE A 190 -1.80 -12.54 -6.56
C PHE A 190 -1.17 -11.73 -5.44
N GLU A 191 -0.54 -10.61 -5.79
CA GLU A 191 0.03 -9.64 -4.85
C GLU A 191 -0.50 -8.24 -5.12
N VAL A 192 -0.66 -7.48 -4.04
CA VAL A 192 -0.99 -6.07 -4.10
C VAL A 192 0.09 -5.30 -3.36
N LYS A 193 0.71 -4.34 -4.05
CA LYS A 193 1.62 -3.37 -3.43
C LYS A 193 0.81 -2.20 -2.89
N CYS A 194 0.98 -1.89 -1.61
CA CYS A 194 0.24 -0.84 -0.96
C CYS A 194 1.08 0.43 -0.81
N LYS A 195 0.53 1.57 -1.23
CA LYS A 195 1.14 2.88 -0.99
C LYS A 195 0.10 3.81 -0.38
N PHE A 196 0.47 4.50 0.69
CA PHE A 196 -0.38 5.51 1.32
C PHE A 196 0.38 6.84 1.50
N GLU A 197 -0.37 7.94 1.35
CA GLU A 197 0.14 9.33 1.43
C GLU A 197 -0.15 9.99 2.79
N ARG A 198 -1.07 9.42 3.58
CA ARG A 198 -1.50 9.93 4.90
C ARG A 198 -0.95 9.06 6.03
N GLU A 199 -1.17 9.52 7.26
CA GLU A 199 -0.89 8.73 8.47
C GLU A 199 -1.64 7.40 8.46
N LYS A 200 -0.94 6.35 8.91
CA LYS A 200 -1.41 4.95 8.87
C LYS A 200 -2.73 4.72 9.61
N SER A 201 -2.97 5.45 10.70
CA SER A 201 -4.15 5.29 11.59
C SER A 201 -5.49 5.45 10.86
N SER A 202 -5.49 6.14 9.72
CA SER A 202 -6.70 6.43 8.93
C SER A 202 -6.83 5.56 7.67
N VAL A 203 -5.95 4.57 7.48
CA VAL A 203 -5.91 3.76 6.25
C VAL A 203 -6.42 2.36 6.54
N TRP A 204 -7.45 1.93 5.81
CA TRP A 204 -8.02 0.59 5.91
C TRP A 204 -7.85 -0.15 4.59
N MET A 205 -7.46 -1.42 4.67
CA MET A 205 -7.35 -2.29 3.51
C MET A 205 -7.72 -3.71 3.91
N ASN A 206 -8.58 -4.31 3.07
CA ASN A 206 -8.87 -5.73 3.07
C ASN A 206 -8.37 -6.32 1.74
N ILE A 207 -7.73 -7.49 1.79
CA ILE A 207 -7.30 -8.24 0.61
C ILE A 207 -7.71 -9.70 0.77
N GLY A 208 -8.27 -10.31 -0.27
CA GLY A 208 -8.73 -11.70 -0.14
C GLY A 208 -9.55 -12.18 -1.32
N LEU A 209 -10.36 -13.20 -1.05
CA LEU A 209 -11.17 -13.92 -2.02
C LEU A 209 -12.64 -13.87 -1.61
N LYS A 210 -13.52 -13.73 -2.60
CA LYS A 210 -14.97 -13.82 -2.46
C LYS A 210 -15.45 -15.13 -3.07
N ASN A 211 -16.23 -15.88 -2.30
CA ASN A 211 -16.96 -17.02 -2.79
C ASN A 211 -18.25 -16.54 -3.46
N LEU A 212 -18.30 -16.61 -4.79
CA LEU A 212 -19.44 -16.11 -5.58
C LEU A 212 -20.74 -16.90 -5.33
N ASN A 213 -20.64 -18.15 -4.87
CA ASN A 213 -21.82 -18.99 -4.62
C ASN A 213 -22.47 -18.68 -3.27
N THR A 214 -21.67 -18.38 -2.25
CA THR A 214 -22.15 -18.13 -0.88
C THR A 214 -22.17 -16.65 -0.52
N ASN A 215 -21.58 -15.79 -1.36
CA ASN A 215 -21.32 -14.38 -1.10
C ASN A 215 -20.48 -14.13 0.18
N LYS A 216 -19.67 -15.12 0.57
CA LYS A 216 -18.77 -15.06 1.74
C LYS A 216 -17.35 -14.69 1.33
N TYR A 217 -16.54 -14.31 2.31
CA TYR A 217 -15.19 -13.81 2.08
C TYR A 217 -14.18 -14.54 2.97
N ILE A 218 -12.97 -14.73 2.43
CA ILE A 218 -11.76 -15.00 3.22
C ILE A 218 -10.80 -13.86 2.93
N TYR A 219 -10.43 -13.08 3.94
CA TYR A 219 -9.63 -11.88 3.71
C TYR A 219 -8.72 -11.55 4.89
N TYR A 220 -7.62 -10.88 4.56
CA TYR A 220 -6.72 -10.26 5.51
C TYR A 220 -7.12 -8.79 5.71
N TYR A 221 -7.39 -8.40 6.95
CA TYR A 221 -7.64 -7.03 7.39
C TYR A 221 -6.36 -6.40 7.94
N ALA A 222 -5.74 -5.55 7.11
CA ALA A 222 -4.39 -5.05 7.35
C ALA A 222 -4.25 -4.14 8.56
N ASN A 223 -5.26 -3.31 8.83
CA ASN A 223 -5.22 -2.37 9.96
C ASN A 223 -5.18 -3.10 11.31
N ASN A 224 -5.92 -4.20 11.42
CA ASN A 224 -6.05 -4.95 12.67
C ASN A 224 -5.11 -6.15 12.74
N ALA A 225 -4.33 -6.40 11.69
CA ALA A 225 -3.51 -7.59 11.52
C ALA A 225 -4.31 -8.88 11.84
N LYS A 226 -5.48 -9.00 11.21
CA LYS A 226 -6.40 -10.15 11.39
C LYS A 226 -6.75 -10.78 10.06
N ILE A 227 -6.94 -12.09 10.06
CA ILE A 227 -7.51 -12.83 8.93
C ILE A 227 -8.91 -13.28 9.35
N TYR A 228 -9.88 -13.10 8.45
CA TYR A 228 -11.26 -13.56 8.63
C TYR A 228 -11.55 -14.66 7.61
N ASN A 229 -12.20 -15.74 8.04
CA ASN A 229 -12.67 -16.81 7.15
C ASN A 229 -14.15 -16.65 6.78
N GLU A 230 -14.69 -17.59 6.02
CA GLU A 230 -16.09 -17.61 5.57
C GLU A 230 -17.13 -17.72 6.71
N LYS A 231 -16.69 -17.95 7.95
CA LYS A 231 -17.53 -18.00 9.16
C LYS A 231 -17.36 -16.76 10.04
N ASP A 232 -16.66 -15.73 9.53
CA ASP A 232 -16.28 -14.52 10.27
C ASP A 232 -15.41 -14.80 11.52
N GLU A 233 -14.75 -15.95 11.57
CA GLU A 233 -13.79 -16.26 12.63
C GLU A 233 -12.50 -15.46 12.39
N ALA A 234 -12.03 -14.78 13.42
CA ALA A 234 -10.88 -13.88 13.34
C ALA A 234 -9.60 -14.54 13.89
N PHE A 235 -8.53 -14.51 13.10
CA PHE A 235 -7.22 -15.03 13.46
C PHE A 235 -6.20 -13.90 13.51
N ASN A 236 -5.57 -13.69 14.66
CA ASN A 236 -4.53 -12.68 14.80
C ASN A 236 -3.25 -13.12 14.06
N VAL A 237 -2.62 -12.19 13.35
CA VAL A 237 -1.29 -12.36 12.76
C VAL A 237 -0.35 -11.29 13.29
N SER A 238 0.88 -11.68 13.61
CA SER A 238 1.87 -10.75 14.19
C SER A 238 2.64 -10.05 13.08
N ILE A 239 2.06 -8.97 12.52
CA ILE A 239 2.72 -8.17 11.50
C ILE A 239 2.48 -6.68 11.62
N THR A 240 3.42 -5.92 11.07
CA THR A 240 3.33 -4.46 10.97
C THR A 240 3.14 -4.07 9.52
N TRP A 241 1.97 -3.52 9.17
CA TRP A 241 1.75 -2.90 7.86
C TRP A 241 2.56 -1.60 7.72
N ARG A 242 3.40 -1.51 6.70
CA ARG A 242 4.24 -0.38 6.33
C ARG A 242 3.91 0.11 4.92
N ASN A 243 4.34 1.34 4.63
CA ASN A 243 4.22 1.90 3.31
C ASN A 243 5.11 1.12 2.32
N ASN A 244 4.60 0.84 1.13
CA ASN A 244 5.23 0.02 0.09
C ASN A 244 5.34 -1.48 0.37
N ASP A 245 4.65 -2.00 1.40
CA ASP A 245 4.55 -3.45 1.59
C ASP A 245 3.76 -4.12 0.45
N TYR A 246 4.12 -5.37 0.17
CA TYR A 246 3.38 -6.26 -0.71
C TYR A 246 2.55 -7.22 0.15
N PHE A 247 1.26 -7.36 -0.16
CA PHE A 247 0.39 -8.36 0.45
C PHE A 247 -0.05 -9.34 -0.61
N GLY A 248 0.19 -10.62 -0.36
CA GLY A 248 -0.22 -11.69 -1.25
C GLY A 248 -1.38 -12.49 -0.69
N CYS A 249 -2.15 -13.09 -1.59
CA CYS A 249 -3.19 -14.05 -1.27
C CYS A 249 -3.08 -15.22 -2.25
N GLY A 250 -2.94 -16.42 -1.69
CA GLY A 250 -2.82 -17.67 -2.43
C GLY A 250 -3.99 -18.61 -2.15
N LEU A 251 -4.50 -19.23 -3.20
CA LEU A 251 -5.51 -20.29 -3.15
C LEU A 251 -4.92 -21.57 -3.72
N VAL A 252 -4.91 -22.62 -2.91
CA VAL A 252 -4.37 -23.92 -3.28
C VAL A 252 -5.52 -24.91 -3.49
N TYR A 253 -5.51 -25.58 -4.63
CA TYR A 253 -6.36 -26.73 -4.92
C TYR A 253 -5.53 -28.01 -4.85
N PRO A 254 -5.95 -29.01 -4.05
CA PRO A 254 -5.34 -30.33 -4.08
C PRO A 254 -5.66 -31.07 -5.39
N PRO A 255 -4.93 -32.15 -5.71
CA PRO A 255 -5.29 -33.05 -6.79
C PRO A 255 -6.74 -33.53 -6.69
N THR A 256 -7.42 -33.68 -7.83
CA THR A 256 -8.86 -34.04 -7.89
C THR A 256 -9.15 -35.41 -7.28
N ASN A 257 -8.18 -36.32 -7.27
CA ASN A 257 -8.30 -37.65 -6.69
C ASN A 257 -8.00 -37.71 -5.18
N MET A 258 -7.54 -36.62 -4.55
CA MET A 258 -7.31 -36.55 -3.09
C MET A 258 -8.56 -36.00 -2.40
N THR A 259 -9.59 -36.84 -2.25
CA THR A 259 -10.90 -36.44 -1.70
C THR A 259 -10.88 -36.06 -0.23
N ASP A 260 -9.82 -36.44 0.50
CA ASP A 260 -9.59 -36.12 1.91
C ASP A 260 -8.99 -34.72 2.11
N LYS A 261 -8.53 -34.07 1.05
CA LYS A 261 -7.92 -32.73 1.10
C LYS A 261 -8.87 -31.68 0.55
N PHE A 262 -8.95 -30.56 1.26
CA PHE A 262 -9.76 -29.41 0.85
C PHE A 262 -8.89 -28.29 0.29
N PRO A 263 -9.43 -27.47 -0.63
CA PRO A 263 -8.79 -26.22 -1.00
C PRO A 263 -8.55 -25.34 0.23
N TYR A 264 -7.48 -24.56 0.22
CA TYR A 264 -7.19 -23.63 1.31
C TYR A 264 -6.59 -22.33 0.80
N VAL A 265 -6.71 -21.30 1.63
CA VAL A 265 -6.16 -19.97 1.41
C VAL A 265 -5.00 -19.72 2.35
N PHE A 266 -3.99 -19.01 1.88
CA PHE A 266 -2.95 -18.42 2.71
C PHE A 266 -2.71 -16.97 2.29
N PHE A 267 -2.12 -16.20 3.20
CA PHE A 267 -1.74 -14.82 2.96
C PHE A 267 -0.24 -14.66 3.12
N THR A 268 0.34 -13.67 2.46
CA THR A 268 1.75 -13.32 2.60
C THR A 268 1.90 -11.81 2.81
N GLN A 269 3.00 -11.41 3.45
CA GLN A 269 3.49 -10.03 3.45
C GLN A 269 4.96 -10.03 3.06
N ASN A 270 5.30 -9.31 1.99
CA ASN A 270 6.65 -9.25 1.45
C ASN A 270 7.25 -10.66 1.22
N GLY A 271 6.47 -11.56 0.61
CA GLY A 271 6.86 -12.95 0.33
C GLY A 271 6.74 -13.92 1.53
N LYS A 272 6.62 -13.41 2.76
CA LYS A 272 6.54 -14.27 3.96
C LYS A 272 5.11 -14.64 4.29
N LYS A 273 4.85 -15.94 4.49
CA LYS A 273 3.52 -16.45 4.87
C LYS A 273 3.05 -15.87 6.21
N LEU A 274 1.77 -15.52 6.26
CA LEU A 274 1.07 -15.03 7.43
C LEU A 274 0.23 -16.15 8.03
N GLY A 275 0.48 -16.48 9.31
CA GLY A 275 -0.33 -17.43 10.04
C GLY A 275 -0.32 -18.85 9.45
N LYS A 276 -1.46 -19.52 9.50
CA LYS A 276 -1.65 -20.92 9.06
C LYS A 276 -2.37 -20.97 7.70
N ARG A 277 -2.83 -22.15 7.29
CA ARG A 277 -3.77 -22.34 6.18
C ARG A 277 -5.19 -22.08 6.67
N TYR A 278 -6.04 -21.50 5.84
CA TYR A 278 -7.43 -21.18 6.16
C TYR A 278 -8.36 -21.90 5.18
N TYR A 279 -9.43 -22.51 5.71
CA TYR A 279 -10.43 -23.27 4.95
C TYR A 279 -11.76 -22.51 4.93
#